data_AF-A0A6B0VCL3-F1
#
_entry.id   AF-A0A6B0VCL3-F1
#
_cell.length_a   1.000
_cell.length_b   1.000
_cell.length_c   1.000
_cell.angle_alpha   90.00
_cell.angle_beta   90.00
_cell.angle_gamma   90.00
#
_symmetry.space_group_name_H-M   'P 1'
#
loop_
_entity.id
_entity.type
_entity.pdbx_description
1 polymer ?
#
loop_
_entity_poly.entity_id
_entity_poly.type
_entity_poly.pdbx_seq_one_letter_code
_entity_poly.pdbx_strand_id
1 'polypeptide(L)'
;MIFVCFGISLYYNVIIAYILDYIYFSLFTVLPWSYCDPEWANNNCYVRKEGVVPCNAVNKTLFNSFGTKNSTETDAVLLTHEKNVFTVPRDTYYALLHNCTNATDPATQQFFRNRLLGLSSGVEDLGGFQLEVLIALLLAWTCIAAVVCKGIKSSGKVVLFTSFIPFFTLGALLIRGLTLEGAGTGLYYYLVPEWKKILEPKVWQKAAEQVFFSLSVAQGMIYSLGSYNDFRNSLVRDVYIIAFADLFVSFVAGMVVFSVLGHMAHNLNVAVADVVDAGFGLAFVVYPESVTLLTWPNFWSLAFFVMLFFLALASEVSLVEGVLTPIKDEFPACQRHPTRLAFTFCAVYFFLCLPMATKGGMYVLNFLDTYIGGVLLFLLALCEAVSLSLVYGVNRFALDCEFMMESPPGNLIKLCWKFLCPIALVIIFAAGASSYERLTFGTYVYPSWISILAVVMVAVVFQMIPSLALRHFIRSGKNFRQALKPLDTWGPKDPELRLKYDAFMAERGYGPQSGEKEPAGGSAEKPSPGLSETPESPVQNVGEVQPKIESPASETGK
;
A
#
# COMPACT_ATOMS: atom_id res chain seq x y z
N MET A 1 6.89 13.51 -1.45
CA MET A 1 6.48 12.49 -0.45
C MET A 1 5.11 12.83 0.13
N ILE A 2 4.96 13.90 0.92
CA ILE A 2 3.68 14.25 1.57
C ILE A 2 2.50 14.31 0.58
N PHE A 3 2.66 14.96 -0.57
CA PHE A 3 1.61 15.00 -1.61
C PHE A 3 1.23 13.61 -2.15
N VAL A 4 2.22 12.72 -2.32
CA VAL A 4 1.97 11.35 -2.80
C VAL A 4 1.23 10.55 -1.74
N CYS A 5 1.69 10.61 -0.48
CA CYS A 5 1.00 10.00 0.67
C CYS A 5 -0.46 10.48 0.78
N PHE A 6 -0.66 11.79 0.64
CA PHE A 6 -1.96 12.43 0.62
C PHE A 6 -2.85 11.89 -0.52
N GLY A 7 -2.31 11.82 -1.74
CA GLY A 7 -3.03 11.32 -2.90
C GLY A 7 -3.40 9.83 -2.78
N ILE A 8 -2.52 9.00 -2.22
CA ILE A 8 -2.78 7.57 -1.98
C ILE A 8 -3.91 7.39 -0.98
N SER A 9 -3.84 8.08 0.16
CA SER A 9 -4.87 8.03 1.21
C SER A 9 -6.27 8.42 0.70
N LEU A 10 -6.37 9.35 -0.25
CA LEU A 10 -7.67 9.72 -0.84
C LEU A 10 -8.38 8.54 -1.51
N TYR A 11 -7.69 7.82 -2.40
CA TYR A 11 -8.34 6.75 -3.16
C TYR A 11 -8.36 5.43 -2.37
N TYR A 12 -7.38 5.20 -1.50
CA TYR A 12 -7.30 4.00 -0.69
C TYR A 12 -8.48 3.88 0.28
N ASN A 13 -8.94 4.99 0.87
CA ASN A 13 -10.12 4.96 1.73
C ASN A 13 -11.44 4.70 0.97
N VAL A 14 -11.49 4.94 -0.35
CA VAL A 14 -12.65 4.53 -1.19
C VAL A 14 -12.68 3.00 -1.35
N ILE A 15 -11.52 2.35 -1.38
CA ILE A 15 -11.44 0.88 -1.35
C ILE A 15 -12.00 0.34 -0.03
N ILE A 16 -11.71 1.00 1.10
CA ILE A 16 -12.30 0.67 2.40
C ILE A 16 -13.82 0.81 2.36
N ALA A 17 -14.35 1.83 1.69
CA ALA A 17 -15.80 1.99 1.50
C ALA A 17 -16.40 0.80 0.73
N TYR A 18 -15.77 0.37 -0.37
CA TYR A 18 -16.23 -0.83 -1.11
C TYR A 18 -16.20 -2.08 -0.22
N ILE A 19 -15.15 -2.27 0.58
CA ILE A 19 -15.06 -3.39 1.52
C ILE A 19 -16.21 -3.36 2.53
N LEU A 20 -16.54 -2.18 3.08
CA LEU A 20 -17.65 -2.02 4.02
C LEU A 20 -19.00 -2.38 3.40
N ASP A 21 -19.24 -2.01 2.14
CA ASP A 21 -20.44 -2.41 1.41
C ASP A 21 -20.50 -3.94 1.24
N TYR A 22 -19.38 -4.59 0.88
CA TYR A 22 -19.33 -6.06 0.80
C TYR A 22 -19.52 -6.75 2.16
N ILE A 23 -19.03 -6.17 3.26
CA ILE A 23 -19.32 -6.64 4.62
C ILE A 23 -20.83 -6.59 4.87
N TYR A 24 -21.47 -5.46 4.54
CA TYR A 24 -22.92 -5.29 4.69
C TYR A 24 -23.70 -6.35 3.90
N PHE A 25 -23.39 -6.54 2.62
CA PHE A 25 -24.05 -7.53 1.77
C PHE A 25 -23.75 -8.99 2.19
N SER A 26 -22.62 -9.25 2.83
CA SER A 26 -22.28 -10.58 3.36
C SER A 26 -23.16 -11.01 4.54
N LEU A 27 -23.88 -10.07 5.17
CA LEU A 27 -24.81 -10.36 6.27
C LEU A 27 -26.19 -10.83 5.79
N PHE A 28 -26.44 -10.80 4.48
CA PHE A 28 -27.72 -11.24 3.92
C PHE A 28 -27.82 -12.77 3.97
N THR A 29 -29.05 -13.28 3.97
CA THR A 29 -29.30 -14.74 3.98
C THR A 29 -28.74 -15.42 2.73
N VAL A 30 -28.86 -14.75 1.58
CA VAL A 30 -28.30 -15.17 0.29
C VAL A 30 -27.38 -14.06 -0.20
N LEU A 31 -26.16 -14.41 -0.59
CA LEU A 31 -25.20 -13.44 -1.15
C LEU A 31 -25.78 -12.81 -2.42
N PRO A 32 -25.86 -11.48 -2.52
CA PRO A 32 -26.47 -10.81 -3.68
C PRO A 32 -25.80 -11.14 -5.01
N TRP A 33 -24.49 -11.36 -5.01
CA TRP A 33 -23.72 -11.70 -6.20
C TRP A 33 -23.80 -13.20 -6.59
N SER A 34 -24.55 -14.03 -5.86
CA SER A 34 -24.69 -15.46 -6.17
C SER A 34 -25.76 -15.78 -7.22
N TYR A 35 -26.56 -14.79 -7.64
CA TYR A 35 -27.59 -14.91 -8.65
C TYR A 35 -27.71 -13.63 -9.50
N CYS A 36 -28.37 -13.72 -10.65
CA CYS A 36 -28.67 -12.57 -11.50
C CYS A 36 -29.99 -11.94 -11.05
N ASP A 37 -29.91 -10.86 -10.27
CA ASP A 37 -31.09 -10.12 -9.82
C ASP A 37 -31.60 -9.17 -10.92
N PRO A 38 -32.89 -9.18 -11.28
CA PRO A 38 -33.46 -8.25 -12.25
C PRO A 38 -33.27 -6.75 -11.93
N GLU A 39 -33.02 -6.38 -10.66
CA GLU A 39 -32.82 -4.96 -10.29
C GLU A 39 -31.54 -4.35 -10.86
N TRP A 40 -30.49 -5.15 -11.06
CA TRP A 40 -29.18 -4.67 -11.49
C TRP A 40 -28.51 -5.52 -12.57
N ALA A 41 -28.98 -6.76 -12.77
CA ALA A 41 -28.46 -7.66 -13.79
C ALA A 41 -29.09 -7.38 -15.15
N ASN A 42 -28.26 -7.34 -16.18
CA ASN A 42 -28.68 -7.25 -17.57
C ASN A 42 -29.08 -8.64 -18.11
N ASN A 43 -29.75 -8.67 -19.26
CA ASN A 43 -30.17 -9.90 -19.95
C ASN A 43 -29.00 -10.85 -20.32
N ASN A 44 -27.75 -10.35 -20.31
CA ASN A 44 -26.53 -11.11 -20.58
C ASN A 44 -25.84 -11.65 -19.32
N CYS A 45 -26.50 -11.61 -18.16
CA CYS A 45 -25.98 -12.14 -16.89
C CYS A 45 -26.10 -13.66 -16.83
N TYR A 46 -25.07 -14.31 -16.28
CA TYR A 46 -25.12 -15.73 -15.92
C TYR A 46 -24.42 -16.01 -14.59
N VAL A 47 -24.76 -17.13 -13.96
CA VAL A 47 -24.05 -17.63 -12.77
C VAL A 47 -23.16 -18.76 -13.23
N ARG A 48 -21.86 -18.69 -12.90
CA ARG A 48 -20.93 -19.80 -13.15
C ARG A 48 -21.28 -20.96 -12.20
N LYS A 49 -22.05 -21.93 -12.70
CA LYS A 49 -22.38 -23.17 -12.02
C LYS A 49 -21.86 -24.35 -12.86
N GLU A 50 -21.68 -25.48 -12.20
CA GLU A 50 -21.30 -26.74 -12.84
C GLU A 50 -22.24 -27.02 -14.04
N GLY A 51 -21.66 -27.17 -15.22
CA GLY A 51 -22.36 -27.51 -16.46
C GLY A 51 -22.90 -26.34 -17.30
N VAL A 52 -22.89 -25.09 -16.81
CA VAL A 52 -23.38 -23.91 -17.58
C VAL A 52 -22.18 -23.07 -18.04
N VAL A 53 -21.91 -23.09 -19.35
CA VAL A 53 -20.85 -22.29 -19.98
C VAL A 53 -21.45 -21.30 -20.98
N PRO A 54 -20.83 -20.13 -21.18
CA PRO A 54 -21.28 -19.23 -22.22
C PRO A 54 -21.04 -19.87 -23.60
N CYS A 55 -21.99 -19.74 -24.53
CA CYS A 55 -21.96 -20.47 -25.80
C CYS A 55 -20.70 -20.17 -26.64
N ASN A 56 -20.13 -18.97 -26.49
CA ASN A 56 -18.87 -18.57 -27.14
C ASN A 56 -17.63 -19.31 -26.58
N ALA A 57 -17.69 -19.80 -25.34
CA ALA A 57 -16.60 -20.50 -24.68
C ALA A 57 -16.66 -22.02 -24.88
N VAL A 58 -17.78 -22.58 -25.38
CA VAL A 58 -17.94 -24.03 -25.58
C VAL A 58 -16.78 -24.63 -26.37
N ASN A 59 -16.39 -24.02 -27.48
CA ASN A 59 -15.27 -24.51 -28.30
C ASN A 59 -13.94 -24.47 -27.54
N LYS A 60 -13.72 -23.46 -26.70
CA LYS A 60 -12.50 -23.32 -25.87
C LYS A 60 -12.48 -24.35 -24.73
N THR A 61 -13.60 -24.51 -24.04
CA THR A 61 -13.76 -25.52 -22.97
C THR A 61 -13.52 -26.92 -23.51
N LEU A 62 -14.11 -27.25 -24.66
CA LEU A 62 -13.90 -28.54 -25.32
C LEU A 62 -12.46 -28.71 -25.82
N PHE A 63 -11.81 -27.64 -26.29
CA PHE A 63 -10.40 -27.69 -26.66
C PHE A 63 -9.50 -27.98 -25.45
N ASN A 64 -9.78 -27.41 -24.27
CA ASN A 64 -9.02 -27.70 -23.06
C ASN A 64 -9.15 -29.16 -22.63
N SER A 65 -10.33 -29.78 -22.83
CA SER A 65 -10.58 -31.18 -22.46
C SER A 65 -10.10 -32.20 -23.50
N PHE A 66 -10.24 -31.90 -24.80
CA PHE A 66 -10.00 -32.85 -25.91
C PHE A 66 -8.92 -32.42 -26.91
N GLY A 67 -8.40 -31.20 -26.83
CA GLY A 67 -7.44 -30.65 -27.81
C GLY A 67 -6.12 -31.42 -27.92
N THR A 68 -5.74 -32.17 -26.87
CA THR A 68 -4.57 -33.07 -26.87
C THR A 68 -4.93 -34.56 -26.99
N LYS A 69 -6.21 -34.90 -26.94
CA LYS A 69 -6.74 -36.26 -26.96
C LYS A 69 -7.79 -36.35 -28.08
N ASN A 70 -7.35 -36.66 -29.30
CA ASN A 70 -8.28 -36.92 -30.40
C ASN A 70 -9.21 -38.08 -30.02
N SER A 71 -10.52 -37.85 -30.02
CA SER A 71 -11.48 -38.91 -29.83
C SER A 71 -11.35 -39.94 -30.97
N THR A 72 -11.25 -41.23 -30.60
CA THR A 72 -11.21 -42.36 -31.53
C THR A 72 -12.60 -42.89 -31.87
N GLU A 73 -13.66 -42.25 -31.38
CA GLU A 73 -15.05 -42.66 -31.66
C GLU A 73 -15.49 -42.27 -33.08
N THR A 74 -16.25 -43.15 -33.73
CA THR A 74 -16.76 -42.98 -35.09
C THR A 74 -17.82 -41.88 -35.23
N ASP A 75 -18.36 -41.37 -34.12
CA ASP A 75 -19.44 -40.37 -34.08
C ASP A 75 -18.99 -39.07 -33.41
N ALA A 76 -17.84 -38.55 -33.87
CA ALA A 76 -17.24 -37.32 -33.35
C ALA A 76 -17.57 -36.08 -34.20
N VAL A 77 -17.64 -34.91 -33.55
CA VAL A 77 -17.78 -33.59 -34.17
C VAL A 77 -16.40 -32.96 -34.31
N LEU A 78 -16.12 -32.39 -35.49
CA LEU A 78 -14.87 -31.69 -35.79
C LEU A 78 -14.99 -30.23 -35.36
N LEU A 79 -14.15 -29.78 -34.44
CA LEU A 79 -14.11 -28.39 -33.96
C LEU A 79 -12.75 -27.77 -34.25
N THR A 80 -12.74 -26.45 -34.45
CA THR A 80 -11.51 -25.69 -34.70
C THR A 80 -11.36 -24.60 -33.65
N HIS A 81 -10.21 -24.57 -32.98
CA HIS A 81 -9.83 -23.52 -32.04
C HIS A 81 -8.38 -23.10 -32.29
N GLU A 82 -8.12 -21.80 -32.46
CA GLU A 82 -6.78 -21.24 -32.68
C GLU A 82 -5.91 -21.97 -33.71
N LYS A 83 -6.52 -22.41 -34.82
CA LYS A 83 -5.91 -23.16 -35.95
C LYS A 83 -5.63 -24.65 -35.69
N ASN A 84 -5.95 -25.17 -34.51
CA ASN A 84 -5.93 -26.61 -34.24
C ASN A 84 -7.31 -27.22 -34.45
N VAL A 85 -7.35 -28.36 -35.15
CA VAL A 85 -8.56 -29.14 -35.39
C VAL A 85 -8.56 -30.32 -34.43
N PHE A 86 -9.64 -30.50 -33.68
CA PHE A 86 -9.78 -31.57 -32.69
C PHE A 86 -11.15 -32.26 -32.80
N THR A 87 -11.22 -33.53 -32.39
CA THR A 87 -12.44 -34.35 -32.43
C THR A 87 -13.03 -34.53 -31.04
N VAL A 88 -14.32 -34.25 -30.91
CA VAL A 88 -15.07 -34.36 -29.65
C VAL A 88 -16.25 -35.31 -29.85
N PRO A 89 -16.57 -36.19 -28.89
CA PRO A 89 -17.80 -37.01 -28.94
C PRO A 89 -19.05 -36.16 -29.15
N ARG A 90 -19.93 -36.58 -30.07
CA ARG A 90 -21.14 -35.82 -30.45
C ARG A 90 -22.07 -35.56 -29.26
N ASP A 91 -22.23 -36.54 -28.38
CA ASP A 91 -23.09 -36.41 -27.20
C ASP A 91 -22.58 -35.35 -26.23
N THR A 92 -21.26 -35.29 -26.01
CA THR A 92 -20.62 -34.27 -25.17
C THR A 92 -20.74 -32.88 -25.77
N TYR A 93 -20.59 -32.76 -27.10
CA TYR A 93 -20.75 -31.50 -27.81
C TYR A 93 -22.18 -30.94 -27.67
N TYR A 94 -23.20 -31.74 -27.98
CA TYR A 94 -24.59 -31.30 -27.89
C TYR A 94 -25.08 -31.11 -26.44
N ALA A 95 -24.57 -31.89 -25.48
CA ALA A 95 -24.87 -31.68 -24.06
C ALA A 95 -24.37 -30.31 -23.57
N LEU A 96 -23.13 -29.92 -23.91
CA LEU A 96 -22.63 -28.59 -23.59
C LEU A 96 -23.33 -27.48 -24.35
N LEU A 97 -23.65 -27.70 -25.64
CA LEU A 97 -24.35 -26.71 -26.48
C LEU A 97 -25.78 -26.47 -26.01
N HIS A 98 -26.47 -27.50 -25.52
CA HIS A 98 -27.84 -27.38 -25.00
C HIS A 98 -27.87 -26.70 -23.61
N ASN A 99 -26.80 -26.81 -22.83
CA ASN A 99 -26.68 -26.20 -21.50
C ASN A 99 -25.96 -24.84 -21.52
N CYS A 100 -25.64 -24.32 -22.70
CA CYS A 100 -24.94 -23.05 -22.83
C CYS A 100 -25.90 -21.86 -22.78
N THR A 101 -25.41 -20.73 -22.28
CA THR A 101 -26.16 -19.47 -22.25
C THR A 101 -25.53 -18.47 -23.21
N ASN A 102 -26.33 -17.66 -23.90
CA ASN A 102 -25.85 -16.52 -24.72
C ASN A 102 -25.40 -15.33 -23.84
N ALA A 103 -25.25 -15.55 -22.54
CA ALA A 103 -24.79 -14.59 -21.56
C ALA A 103 -23.26 -14.41 -21.66
N THR A 104 -22.78 -13.22 -21.35
CA THR A 104 -21.37 -12.83 -21.56
C THR A 104 -20.65 -12.49 -20.27
N ASP A 105 -21.35 -11.96 -19.26
CA ASP A 105 -20.73 -11.52 -17.99
C ASP A 105 -21.32 -12.25 -16.78
N PRO A 106 -20.47 -12.72 -15.83
CA PRO A 106 -20.94 -13.40 -14.63
C PRO A 106 -21.66 -12.45 -13.67
N ALA A 107 -22.56 -13.00 -12.85
CA ALA A 107 -23.36 -12.27 -11.86
C ALA A 107 -22.50 -11.44 -10.90
N THR A 108 -21.35 -11.96 -10.46
CA THR A 108 -20.38 -11.28 -9.60
C THR A 108 -19.81 -10.02 -10.24
N GLN A 109 -19.46 -10.09 -11.54
CA GLN A 109 -18.91 -8.95 -12.27
C GLN A 109 -19.99 -7.89 -12.50
N GLN A 110 -21.21 -8.30 -12.83
CA GLN A 110 -22.33 -7.36 -13.00
C GLN A 110 -22.75 -6.74 -11.66
N PHE A 111 -22.73 -7.49 -10.56
CA PHE A 111 -22.97 -6.96 -9.23
C PHE A 111 -21.97 -5.84 -8.90
N PHE A 112 -20.66 -6.10 -9.10
CA PHE A 112 -19.63 -5.09 -8.86
C PHE A 112 -19.82 -3.85 -9.74
N ARG A 113 -20.03 -4.02 -11.06
CA ARG A 113 -20.12 -2.88 -12.00
C ARG A 113 -21.44 -2.12 -11.90
N ASN A 114 -22.58 -2.82 -11.87
CA ASN A 114 -23.90 -2.20 -12.00
C ASN A 114 -24.52 -1.89 -10.63
N ARG A 115 -24.37 -2.78 -9.64
CA ARG A 115 -25.04 -2.62 -8.35
C ARG A 115 -24.21 -1.83 -7.35
N LEU A 116 -22.96 -2.20 -7.16
CA LEU A 116 -22.05 -1.58 -6.21
C LEU A 116 -21.56 -0.23 -6.72
N LEU A 117 -20.93 -0.21 -7.90
CA LEU A 117 -20.37 1.02 -8.49
C LEU A 117 -21.43 1.86 -9.19
N GLY A 118 -22.43 1.23 -9.82
CA GLY A 118 -23.36 1.94 -10.70
C GLY A 118 -22.65 2.58 -11.90
N LEU A 119 -21.67 1.88 -12.48
CA LEU A 119 -20.63 2.43 -13.35
C LEU A 119 -21.19 3.27 -14.51
N SER A 120 -20.66 4.48 -14.68
CA SER A 120 -21.02 5.38 -15.78
C SER A 120 -20.35 4.98 -17.10
N SER A 121 -20.64 5.73 -18.17
CA SER A 121 -20.09 5.48 -19.52
C SER A 121 -18.58 5.74 -19.64
N GLY A 122 -18.03 6.59 -18.78
CA GLY A 122 -16.63 7.02 -18.83
C GLY A 122 -16.31 8.11 -17.83
N VAL A 123 -15.06 8.60 -17.85
CA VAL A 123 -14.61 9.67 -16.96
C VAL A 123 -15.21 11.04 -17.33
N GLU A 124 -15.71 11.19 -18.56
CA GLU A 124 -16.40 12.39 -19.03
C GLU A 124 -17.78 12.58 -18.40
N ASP A 125 -18.40 11.49 -17.95
CA ASP A 125 -19.69 11.48 -17.28
C ASP A 125 -19.53 10.82 -15.91
N LEU A 126 -19.29 11.63 -14.87
CA LEU A 126 -19.19 11.11 -13.50
C LEU A 126 -20.54 10.60 -12.96
N GLY A 127 -21.66 10.98 -13.58
CA GLY A 127 -22.99 10.68 -13.09
C GLY A 127 -23.27 11.27 -11.69
N GLY A 128 -24.31 10.72 -11.04
CA GLY A 128 -24.67 11.09 -9.67
C GLY A 128 -23.83 10.37 -8.62
N PHE A 129 -24.03 10.74 -7.35
CA PHE A 129 -23.45 10.02 -6.21
C PHE A 129 -24.06 8.62 -6.07
N GLN A 130 -23.21 7.63 -5.82
CA GLN A 130 -23.65 6.32 -5.39
C GLN A 130 -23.83 6.36 -3.86
N LEU A 131 -25.08 6.39 -3.41
CA LEU A 131 -25.41 6.70 -2.01
C LEU A 131 -24.80 5.69 -1.02
N GLU A 132 -24.77 4.41 -1.37
CA GLU A 132 -24.20 3.35 -0.53
C GLU A 132 -22.70 3.58 -0.32
N VAL A 133 -21.94 3.77 -1.41
CA VAL A 133 -20.51 4.10 -1.38
C VAL A 133 -20.26 5.39 -0.59
N LEU A 134 -21.12 6.41 -0.74
CA LEU A 134 -20.98 7.67 0.01
C LEU A 134 -21.16 7.48 1.52
N ILE A 135 -22.14 6.67 1.94
CA ILE A 135 -22.37 6.35 3.36
C ILE A 135 -21.21 5.50 3.89
N ALA A 136 -20.77 4.50 3.14
CA ALA A 136 -19.63 3.66 3.49
C ALA A 136 -18.33 4.47 3.60
N LEU A 137 -18.13 5.46 2.71
CA LEU A 137 -16.98 6.37 2.75
C LEU A 137 -17.02 7.28 3.99
N LEU A 138 -18.20 7.79 4.37
CA LEU A 138 -18.35 8.56 5.61
C LEU A 138 -18.03 7.69 6.83
N LEU A 139 -18.50 6.44 6.84
CA LEU A 139 -18.21 5.47 7.90
C LEU A 139 -16.71 5.17 7.96
N ALA A 140 -16.06 4.93 6.83
CA ALA A 140 -14.62 4.68 6.74
C ALA A 140 -13.81 5.84 7.32
N TRP A 141 -14.08 7.09 6.88
CA TRP A 141 -13.41 8.27 7.45
C TRP A 141 -13.70 8.48 8.94
N THR A 142 -14.90 8.12 9.41
CA THR A 142 -15.23 8.17 10.84
C THR A 142 -14.41 7.15 11.65
N CYS A 143 -14.24 5.92 11.12
CA CYS A 143 -13.37 4.91 11.71
C CYS A 143 -11.91 5.40 11.77
N ILE A 144 -11.38 5.92 10.67
CA ILE A 144 -10.00 6.44 10.61
C ILE A 144 -9.81 7.59 11.60
N ALA A 145 -10.75 8.55 11.64
CA ALA A 145 -10.70 9.67 12.58
C ALA A 145 -10.71 9.18 14.04
N ALA A 146 -11.51 8.16 14.36
CA ALA A 146 -11.56 7.56 15.69
C ALA A 146 -10.23 6.88 16.07
N VAL A 147 -9.55 6.20 15.14
CA VAL A 147 -8.25 5.56 15.42
C VAL A 147 -7.16 6.60 15.61
N VAL A 148 -7.10 7.62 14.75
CA VAL A 148 -6.05 8.66 14.74
C VAL A 148 -6.28 9.75 15.80
N CYS A 149 -7.44 9.79 16.48
CA CYS A 149 -7.84 10.90 17.36
C CYS A 149 -6.84 11.25 18.49
N LYS A 150 -6.07 10.28 19.00
CA LYS A 150 -5.01 10.49 20.02
C LYS A 150 -3.59 10.24 19.46
N GLY A 151 -3.46 10.28 18.14
CA GLY A 151 -2.26 9.94 17.40
C GLY A 151 -1.80 8.50 17.65
N ILE A 152 -0.49 8.30 17.60
CA ILE A 152 0.16 6.98 17.69
C ILE A 152 -0.15 6.22 18.97
N LYS A 153 -0.46 6.89 20.07
CA LYS A 153 -0.86 6.21 21.33
C LYS A 153 -2.18 5.44 21.19
N SER A 154 -3.08 5.88 20.31
CA SER A 154 -4.32 5.18 19.98
C SER A 154 -4.08 4.21 18.82
N SER A 155 -3.49 4.70 17.73
CA SER A 155 -3.20 3.89 16.54
C SER A 155 -2.40 2.64 16.88
N GLY A 156 -1.36 2.72 17.71
CA GLY A 156 -0.55 1.56 18.11
C GLY A 156 -1.32 0.49 18.89
N LYS A 157 -2.34 0.87 19.68
CA LYS A 157 -3.21 -0.08 20.39
C LYS A 157 -4.18 -0.77 19.43
N VAL A 158 -4.74 0.00 18.50
CA VAL A 158 -5.66 -0.52 17.49
C VAL A 158 -4.93 -1.46 16.55
N VAL A 159 -3.73 -1.09 16.08
CA VAL A 159 -2.90 -1.88 15.16
C VAL A 159 -2.63 -3.29 15.71
N LEU A 160 -2.44 -3.44 17.02
CA LEU A 160 -2.28 -4.77 17.62
C LEU A 160 -3.49 -5.67 17.33
N PHE A 161 -4.70 -5.16 17.55
CA PHE A 161 -5.92 -5.90 17.27
C PHE A 161 -6.15 -6.12 15.77
N THR A 162 -5.96 -5.08 14.95
CA THR A 162 -6.18 -5.17 13.49
C THR A 162 -5.17 -6.08 12.80
N SER A 163 -4.01 -6.35 13.42
CA SER A 163 -3.02 -7.26 12.88
C SER A 163 -3.39 -8.73 13.13
N PHE A 164 -3.98 -9.09 14.28
CA PHE A 164 -4.27 -10.49 14.61
C PHE A 164 -5.37 -11.12 13.74
N ILE A 165 -6.42 -10.36 13.43
CA ILE A 165 -7.58 -10.89 12.67
C ILE A 165 -7.17 -11.37 11.28
N PRO A 166 -6.42 -10.61 10.47
CA PRO A 166 -5.94 -11.09 9.18
C PRO A 166 -5.13 -12.37 9.23
N PHE A 167 -4.21 -12.52 10.20
CA PHE A 167 -3.43 -13.76 10.34
C PHE A 167 -4.33 -14.96 10.66
N PHE A 168 -5.30 -14.78 11.56
CA PHE A 168 -6.25 -15.84 11.91
C PHE A 168 -7.11 -16.23 10.69
N THR A 169 -7.67 -15.24 9.98
CA THR A 169 -8.50 -15.46 8.80
C THR A 169 -7.72 -16.12 7.67
N LEU A 170 -6.49 -15.65 7.38
CA LEU A 170 -5.61 -16.28 6.39
C LEU A 170 -5.31 -17.74 6.75
N GLY A 171 -5.03 -18.04 8.02
CA GLY A 171 -4.83 -19.41 8.48
C GLY A 171 -6.05 -20.30 8.27
N ALA A 172 -7.24 -19.81 8.64
CA ALA A 172 -8.49 -20.54 8.45
C ALA A 172 -8.82 -20.76 6.97
N LEU A 173 -8.65 -19.73 6.13
CA LEU A 173 -8.85 -19.81 4.69
C LEU A 173 -7.82 -20.70 4.00
N LEU A 174 -6.59 -20.75 4.50
CA LEU A 174 -5.57 -21.66 3.98
C LEU A 174 -5.96 -23.11 4.24
N ILE A 175 -6.32 -23.44 5.49
CA ILE A 175 -6.80 -24.79 5.82
C ILE A 175 -8.00 -25.14 4.95
N ARG A 176 -8.98 -24.24 4.84
CA ARG A 176 -10.16 -24.50 4.01
C ARG A 176 -9.78 -24.69 2.54
N GLY A 177 -9.00 -23.78 1.97
CA GLY A 177 -8.58 -23.79 0.57
C GLY A 177 -7.81 -25.05 0.20
N LEU A 178 -6.88 -25.50 1.07
CA LEU A 178 -6.11 -26.73 0.86
C LEU A 178 -6.95 -28.01 0.93
N THR A 179 -8.08 -28.00 1.65
CA THR A 179 -9.01 -29.14 1.71
C THR A 179 -9.97 -29.23 0.52
N LEU A 180 -9.99 -28.25 -0.38
CA LEU A 180 -10.88 -28.25 -1.53
C LEU A 180 -10.35 -29.12 -2.66
N GLU A 181 -11.26 -29.79 -3.36
CA GLU A 181 -10.94 -30.51 -4.59
C GLU A 181 -10.45 -29.53 -5.66
N GLY A 182 -9.42 -29.87 -6.42
CA GLY A 182 -8.82 -28.98 -7.42
C GLY A 182 -7.84 -27.94 -6.88
N ALA A 183 -7.66 -27.82 -5.56
CA ALA A 183 -6.71 -26.88 -4.95
C ALA A 183 -5.27 -27.09 -5.45
N GLY A 184 -4.87 -28.35 -5.67
CA GLY A 184 -3.56 -28.71 -6.21
C GLY A 184 -3.27 -28.10 -7.59
N THR A 185 -4.28 -27.98 -8.46
CA THR A 185 -4.13 -27.36 -9.80
C THR A 185 -3.84 -25.87 -9.68
N GLY A 186 -4.51 -25.19 -8.74
CA GLY A 186 -4.25 -23.77 -8.47
C GLY A 186 -2.88 -23.53 -7.85
N LEU A 187 -2.46 -24.37 -6.89
CA LEU A 187 -1.12 -24.29 -6.32
C LEU A 187 -0.02 -24.62 -7.33
N TYR A 188 -0.27 -25.55 -8.25
CA TYR A 188 0.63 -25.82 -9.36
C TYR A 188 0.81 -24.57 -10.22
N TYR A 189 -0.29 -23.90 -10.58
CA TYR A 189 -0.25 -22.65 -11.34
C TYR A 189 0.50 -21.52 -10.60
N TYR A 190 0.40 -21.47 -9.28
CA TYR A 190 1.07 -20.45 -8.47
C TYR A 190 2.57 -20.71 -8.27
N LEU A 191 2.95 -21.95 -7.96
CA LEU A 191 4.29 -22.28 -7.48
C LEU A 191 5.25 -22.81 -8.55
N VAL A 192 4.72 -23.32 -9.67
CA VAL A 192 5.58 -23.90 -10.71
C VAL A 192 6.10 -22.79 -11.62
N PRO A 193 7.43 -22.55 -11.65
CA PRO A 193 7.98 -21.42 -12.39
C PRO A 193 8.09 -21.71 -13.89
N GLU A 194 7.68 -20.73 -14.70
CA GLU A 194 8.00 -20.70 -16.12
C GLU A 194 9.32 -19.97 -16.36
N TRP A 195 10.44 -20.70 -16.40
CA TRP A 195 11.79 -20.12 -16.51
C TRP A 195 12.00 -19.21 -17.72
N LYS A 196 11.22 -19.34 -18.80
CA LYS A 196 11.30 -18.45 -19.96
C LYS A 196 10.88 -17.01 -19.62
N LYS A 197 9.97 -16.84 -18.65
CA LYS A 197 9.42 -15.54 -18.24
C LYS A 197 10.46 -14.65 -17.56
N ILE A 198 11.48 -15.22 -16.91
CA ILE A 198 12.52 -14.43 -16.23
C ILE A 198 13.36 -13.58 -17.20
N LEU A 199 13.35 -13.93 -18.49
CA LEU A 199 14.05 -13.20 -19.55
C LEU A 199 13.26 -11.96 -20.00
N GLU A 200 11.98 -11.84 -19.65
CA GLU A 200 11.12 -10.73 -20.03
C GLU A 200 11.37 -9.52 -19.10
N PRO A 201 11.80 -8.35 -19.62
CA PRO A 201 12.06 -7.17 -18.79
C PRO A 201 10.84 -6.70 -17.98
N LYS A 202 9.63 -6.92 -18.52
CA LYS A 202 8.36 -6.58 -17.88
C LYS A 202 8.14 -7.33 -16.56
N VAL A 203 8.67 -8.56 -16.43
CA VAL A 203 8.56 -9.36 -15.19
C VAL A 203 9.37 -8.71 -14.06
N TRP A 204 10.60 -8.28 -14.34
CA TRP A 204 11.44 -7.58 -13.37
C TRP A 204 10.88 -6.21 -12.98
N GLN A 205 10.31 -5.50 -13.95
CA GLN A 205 9.61 -4.24 -13.68
C GLN A 205 8.46 -4.48 -12.70
N LYS A 206 7.58 -5.46 -12.96
CA LYS A 206 6.44 -5.78 -12.08
C LYS A 206 6.86 -6.28 -10.70
N ALA A 207 7.92 -7.08 -10.62
CA ALA A 207 8.47 -7.55 -9.36
C ALA A 207 9.00 -6.38 -8.51
N ALA A 208 9.74 -5.46 -9.13
CA ALA A 208 10.23 -4.28 -8.44
C ALA A 208 9.07 -3.37 -8.01
N GLU A 209 8.09 -3.14 -8.89
CA GLU A 209 6.90 -2.36 -8.56
C GLU A 209 6.22 -2.93 -7.30
N GLN A 210 5.96 -4.24 -7.29
CA GLN A 210 5.32 -4.93 -6.16
C GLN A 210 6.08 -4.73 -4.84
N VAL A 211 7.42 -4.88 -4.83
CA VAL A 211 8.22 -4.74 -3.61
C VAL A 211 8.17 -3.30 -3.07
N PHE A 212 8.24 -2.29 -3.94
CA PHE A 212 8.16 -0.88 -3.54
C PHE A 212 6.81 -0.54 -2.92
N PHE A 213 5.72 -1.02 -3.54
CA PHE A 213 4.37 -0.83 -3.02
C PHE A 213 4.13 -1.60 -1.71
N SER A 214 4.49 -2.89 -1.65
CA SER A 214 4.25 -3.74 -0.47
C SER A 214 4.95 -3.18 0.77
N LEU A 215 6.21 -2.80 0.63
CA LEU A 215 7.00 -2.21 1.72
C LEU A 215 6.73 -0.72 1.92
N SER A 216 5.87 -0.08 1.12
CA SER A 216 5.54 1.36 1.22
C SER A 216 6.75 2.31 1.16
N VAL A 217 7.75 1.96 0.34
CA VAL A 217 9.00 2.73 0.20
C VAL A 217 8.74 4.03 -0.57
N ALA A 218 9.43 5.11 -0.20
CA ALA A 218 9.31 6.46 -0.78
C ALA A 218 7.94 7.16 -0.62
N GLN A 219 7.00 6.57 0.13
CA GLN A 219 5.69 7.17 0.41
C GLN A 219 5.73 8.19 1.57
N GLY A 220 6.81 8.25 2.36
CA GLY A 220 6.94 9.15 3.52
C GLY A 220 6.41 8.56 4.83
N MET A 221 5.56 7.54 4.76
CA MET A 221 4.98 6.85 5.91
C MET A 221 6.04 6.27 6.87
N ILE A 222 7.03 5.55 6.33
CA ILE A 222 8.09 4.92 7.15
C ILE A 222 8.96 5.97 7.85
N TYR A 223 9.16 7.14 7.23
CA TYR A 223 9.89 8.26 7.84
C TYR A 223 9.14 8.78 9.07
N SER A 224 7.84 9.01 8.93
CA SER A 224 7.00 9.46 10.03
C SER A 224 6.95 8.42 11.15
N LEU A 225 6.72 7.13 10.84
CA LEU A 225 6.71 6.08 11.86
C LEU A 225 8.07 5.91 12.55
N GLY A 226 9.16 5.93 11.77
CA GLY A 226 10.53 5.82 12.27
C GLY A 226 10.94 6.99 13.17
N SER A 227 10.34 8.18 12.99
CA SER A 227 10.59 9.34 13.86
C SER A 227 10.13 9.15 15.32
N TYR A 228 9.28 8.15 15.57
CA TYR A 228 8.79 7.79 16.91
C TYR A 228 9.58 6.66 17.58
N ASN A 229 10.56 6.08 16.88
CA ASN A 229 11.43 5.06 17.45
C ASN A 229 12.40 5.67 18.47
N ASP A 230 12.83 4.84 19.42
CA ASP A 230 13.94 5.19 20.29
C ASP A 230 15.22 5.40 19.47
N PHE A 231 16.01 6.41 19.83
CA PHE A 231 17.19 6.84 19.07
C PHE A 231 18.25 5.72 18.90
N ARG A 232 18.31 4.80 19.87
CA ARG A 232 19.25 3.67 19.91
C ARG A 232 18.63 2.34 19.43
N ASN A 233 17.44 2.37 18.83
CA ASN A 233 16.77 1.17 18.37
C ASN A 233 17.56 0.46 17.24
N SER A 234 17.54 -0.88 17.24
CA SER A 234 18.23 -1.68 16.22
C SER A 234 17.42 -1.73 14.92
N LEU A 235 17.60 -0.71 14.07
CA LEU A 235 16.87 -0.57 12.80
C LEU A 235 17.10 -1.76 11.86
N VAL A 236 18.32 -2.32 11.83
CA VAL A 236 18.66 -3.43 10.92
C VAL A 236 17.81 -4.66 11.23
N ARG A 237 17.64 -5.01 12.51
CA ARG A 237 16.82 -6.15 12.93
C ARG A 237 15.36 -5.95 12.51
N ASP A 238 14.83 -4.77 12.77
CA ASP A 238 13.42 -4.48 12.52
C ASP A 238 13.12 -4.49 11.01
N VAL A 239 14.02 -3.95 10.18
CA VAL A 239 13.89 -3.99 8.71
C VAL A 239 13.88 -5.43 8.19
N TYR A 240 14.73 -6.32 8.69
CA TYR A 240 14.71 -7.74 8.28
C TYR A 240 13.42 -8.45 8.69
N ILE A 241 12.91 -8.17 9.91
CA ILE A 241 11.64 -8.74 10.38
C ILE A 241 10.49 -8.27 9.50
N ILE A 242 10.42 -6.96 9.21
CA ILE A 242 9.36 -6.38 8.36
C ILE A 242 9.40 -6.99 6.96
N ALA A 243 10.58 -7.02 6.33
CA ALA A 243 10.73 -7.56 4.97
C ALA A 243 10.38 -9.05 4.89
N PHE A 244 10.80 -9.85 5.88
CA PHE A 244 10.47 -11.27 5.91
C PHE A 244 8.99 -11.51 6.19
N ALA A 245 8.38 -10.76 7.12
CA ALA A 245 6.96 -10.87 7.42
C ALA A 245 6.09 -10.49 6.21
N ASP A 246 6.43 -9.40 5.51
CA ASP A 246 5.75 -8.97 4.28
C ASP A 246 5.80 -10.05 3.19
N LEU A 247 6.99 -10.62 2.94
CA LEU A 247 7.17 -11.72 1.99
C LEU A 247 6.36 -12.96 2.42
N PHE A 248 6.44 -13.33 3.69
CA PHE A 248 5.77 -14.52 4.23
C PHE A 248 4.24 -14.41 4.11
N VAL A 249 3.67 -13.28 4.53
CA VAL A 249 2.23 -13.03 4.43
C VAL A 249 1.79 -13.03 2.97
N SER A 250 2.54 -12.35 2.09
CA SER A 250 2.24 -12.33 0.65
C SER A 250 2.28 -13.74 0.04
N PHE A 251 3.26 -14.55 0.42
CA PHE A 251 3.39 -15.92 -0.04
C PHE A 251 2.21 -16.80 0.41
N VAL A 252 1.82 -16.70 1.69
CA VAL A 252 0.67 -17.41 2.27
C VAL A 252 -0.64 -16.95 1.67
N ALA A 253 -0.85 -15.64 1.49
CA ALA A 253 -2.02 -15.09 0.84
C ALA A 253 -2.15 -15.59 -0.61
N GLY A 254 -1.03 -15.70 -1.34
CA GLY A 254 -0.99 -16.32 -2.65
C GLY A 254 -1.48 -17.78 -2.62
N MET A 255 -1.03 -18.59 -1.67
CA MET A 255 -1.53 -19.96 -1.51
C MET A 255 -3.04 -20.01 -1.20
N VAL A 256 -3.53 -19.10 -0.35
CA VAL A 256 -4.98 -18.98 -0.05
C VAL A 256 -5.77 -18.68 -1.31
N VAL A 257 -5.39 -17.64 -2.07
CA VAL A 257 -6.09 -17.23 -3.29
C VAL A 257 -6.04 -18.37 -4.32
N PHE A 258 -4.85 -18.87 -4.65
CA PHE A 258 -4.72 -19.85 -5.71
C PHE A 258 -5.28 -21.23 -5.36
N SER A 259 -5.31 -21.66 -4.10
CA SER A 259 -6.01 -22.90 -3.72
C SER A 259 -7.52 -22.81 -3.97
N VAL A 260 -8.13 -21.66 -3.64
CA VAL A 260 -9.55 -21.41 -3.88
C VAL A 260 -9.85 -21.21 -5.39
N LEU A 261 -8.98 -20.51 -6.13
CA LEU A 261 -9.11 -20.39 -7.59
C LEU A 261 -8.94 -21.75 -8.30
N GLY A 262 -8.07 -22.62 -7.81
CA GLY A 262 -7.92 -23.99 -8.30
C GLY A 262 -9.20 -24.80 -8.14
N HIS A 263 -9.88 -24.67 -6.99
CA HIS A 263 -11.20 -25.26 -6.77
C HIS A 263 -12.25 -24.73 -7.75
N MET A 264 -12.29 -23.41 -7.94
CA MET A 264 -13.20 -22.78 -8.91
C MET A 264 -12.93 -23.27 -10.34
N ALA A 265 -11.67 -23.31 -10.76
CA ALA A 265 -11.28 -23.80 -12.09
C ALA A 265 -11.66 -25.27 -12.30
N HIS A 266 -11.50 -26.10 -11.27
CA HIS A 266 -11.88 -27.50 -11.29
C HIS A 266 -13.41 -27.68 -11.42
N ASN A 267 -14.20 -26.99 -10.60
CA ASN A 267 -15.66 -27.09 -10.65
C ASN A 267 -16.26 -26.55 -11.96
N LEU A 268 -15.61 -25.54 -12.55
CA LEU A 268 -16.06 -24.92 -13.80
C LEU A 268 -15.47 -25.58 -15.06
N ASN A 269 -14.57 -26.56 -14.92
CA ASN A 269 -13.84 -27.19 -16.01
C ASN A 269 -13.15 -26.18 -16.95
N VAL A 270 -12.52 -25.15 -16.38
CA VAL A 270 -11.77 -24.12 -17.12
C VAL A 270 -10.32 -24.05 -16.65
N ALA A 271 -9.45 -23.43 -17.44
CA ALA A 271 -8.07 -23.19 -17.01
C ALA A 271 -8.04 -22.18 -15.85
N VAL A 272 -7.09 -22.33 -14.94
CA VAL A 272 -6.88 -21.37 -13.83
C VAL A 272 -6.66 -19.95 -14.38
N ALA A 273 -5.94 -19.81 -15.50
CA ALA A 273 -5.71 -18.53 -16.16
C ALA A 273 -7.01 -17.81 -16.60
N ASP A 274 -8.11 -18.54 -16.85
CA ASP A 274 -9.39 -17.97 -17.30
C ASP A 274 -10.29 -17.50 -16.13
N VAL A 275 -9.93 -17.83 -14.90
CA VAL A 275 -10.62 -17.38 -13.68
C VAL A 275 -9.80 -16.37 -12.89
N VAL A 276 -8.52 -16.18 -13.22
CA VAL A 276 -7.66 -15.17 -12.58
C VAL A 276 -7.94 -13.79 -13.22
N ASP A 277 -8.26 -12.81 -12.39
CA ASP A 277 -8.34 -11.39 -12.77
C ASP A 277 -7.30 -10.59 -11.97
N ALA A 278 -7.04 -9.34 -12.36
CA ALA A 278 -6.05 -8.47 -11.73
C ALA A 278 -6.70 -7.35 -10.90
N GLY A 279 -5.95 -6.86 -9.89
CA GLY A 279 -6.34 -5.70 -9.08
C GLY A 279 -7.71 -5.87 -8.41
N PHE A 280 -8.60 -4.89 -8.62
CA PHE A 280 -9.95 -4.85 -8.05
C PHE A 280 -10.81 -6.04 -8.45
N GLY A 281 -10.65 -6.57 -9.67
CA GLY A 281 -11.41 -7.73 -10.14
C GLY A 281 -11.14 -8.98 -9.31
N LEU A 282 -9.90 -9.19 -8.87
CA LEU A 282 -9.55 -10.35 -8.04
C LEU A 282 -10.29 -10.34 -6.70
N ALA A 283 -10.25 -9.21 -5.99
CA ALA A 283 -10.81 -9.11 -4.63
C ALA A 283 -12.33 -8.93 -4.60
N PHE A 284 -12.92 -8.23 -5.58
CA PHE A 284 -14.34 -7.86 -5.56
C PHE A 284 -15.20 -8.63 -6.56
N VAL A 285 -14.61 -9.36 -7.52
CA VAL A 285 -15.35 -10.18 -8.48
C VAL A 285 -15.02 -11.66 -8.30
N VAL A 286 -13.76 -12.03 -8.51
CA VAL A 286 -13.33 -13.43 -8.56
C VAL A 286 -13.41 -14.09 -7.18
N TYR A 287 -12.90 -13.44 -6.14
CA TYR A 287 -12.92 -14.03 -4.80
C TYR A 287 -14.35 -14.22 -4.27
N PRO A 288 -15.26 -13.21 -4.33
CA PRO A 288 -16.66 -13.40 -3.94
C PRO A 288 -17.36 -14.51 -4.72
N GLU A 289 -17.04 -14.66 -6.01
CA GLU A 289 -17.53 -15.74 -6.84
C GLU A 289 -17.08 -17.11 -6.32
N SER A 290 -15.79 -17.27 -6.07
CA SER A 290 -15.23 -18.51 -5.56
C SER A 290 -15.80 -18.90 -4.18
N VAL A 291 -16.10 -17.92 -3.33
CA VAL A 291 -16.71 -18.14 -2.02
C VAL A 291 -18.14 -18.69 -2.14
N THR A 292 -18.88 -18.34 -3.20
CA THR A 292 -20.22 -18.89 -3.42
C THR A 292 -20.23 -20.41 -3.64
N LEU A 293 -19.08 -20.97 -4.05
CA LEU A 293 -18.90 -22.42 -4.25
C LEU A 293 -18.57 -23.16 -2.94
N LEU A 294 -18.26 -22.43 -1.87
CA LEU A 294 -17.92 -23.02 -0.57
C LEU A 294 -19.19 -23.33 0.23
N THR A 295 -19.09 -24.37 1.07
CA THR A 295 -20.05 -24.60 2.15
C THR A 295 -20.04 -23.42 3.13
N TRP A 296 -21.23 -22.88 3.42
CA TRP A 296 -21.45 -21.72 4.29
C TRP A 296 -20.82 -20.43 3.70
N PRO A 297 -21.27 -20.00 2.51
CA PRO A 297 -20.62 -18.93 1.75
C PRO A 297 -20.66 -17.58 2.49
N ASN A 298 -21.73 -17.27 3.22
CA ASN A 298 -21.86 -16.02 3.99
C ASN A 298 -20.76 -15.89 5.06
N PHE A 299 -20.41 -16.99 5.74
CA PHE A 299 -19.38 -16.98 6.78
C PHE A 299 -18.00 -16.66 6.18
N TRP A 300 -17.62 -17.33 5.09
CA TRP A 300 -16.33 -17.12 4.44
C TRP A 300 -16.24 -15.74 3.79
N SER A 301 -17.33 -15.26 3.20
CA SER A 301 -17.39 -13.91 2.62
C SER A 301 -17.18 -12.85 3.70
N LEU A 302 -17.94 -12.95 4.80
CA LEU A 302 -17.82 -12.01 5.91
C LEU A 302 -16.40 -12.04 6.50
N ALA A 303 -15.84 -13.23 6.75
CA ALA A 303 -14.49 -13.36 7.29
C ALA A 303 -13.44 -12.71 6.38
N PHE A 304 -13.53 -12.93 5.06
CA PHE A 304 -12.63 -12.36 4.07
C PHE A 304 -12.71 -10.83 4.01
N PHE A 305 -13.91 -10.26 3.90
CA PHE A 305 -14.05 -8.81 3.83
C PHE A 305 -13.74 -8.10 5.15
N VAL A 306 -14.01 -8.73 6.30
CA VAL A 306 -13.55 -8.23 7.60
C VAL A 306 -12.02 -8.23 7.69
N MET A 307 -11.36 -9.29 7.17
CA MET A 307 -9.90 -9.30 7.04
C MET A 307 -9.40 -8.16 6.15
N LEU A 308 -9.96 -7.99 4.95
CA LEU A 308 -9.59 -6.90 4.05
C LEU A 308 -9.79 -5.53 4.70
N PHE A 309 -10.87 -5.35 5.46
CA PHE A 309 -11.15 -4.12 6.18
C PHE A 309 -10.04 -3.80 7.18
N PHE A 310 -9.64 -4.76 8.00
CA PHE A 310 -8.59 -4.52 9.00
C PHE A 310 -7.20 -4.31 8.37
N LEU A 311 -6.88 -5.02 7.29
CA LEU A 311 -5.65 -4.78 6.52
C LEU A 311 -5.64 -3.36 5.93
N ALA A 312 -6.74 -2.95 5.31
CA ALA A 312 -6.83 -1.62 4.71
C ALA A 312 -6.86 -0.52 5.78
N LEU A 313 -7.59 -0.70 6.87
CA LEU A 313 -7.64 0.25 7.99
C LEU A 313 -6.24 0.53 8.57
N ALA A 314 -5.41 -0.51 8.74
CA ALA A 314 -4.06 -0.37 9.28
C ALA A 314 -3.14 0.45 8.36
N SER A 315 -3.20 0.21 7.05
CA SER A 315 -2.45 0.97 6.05
C SER A 315 -2.92 2.43 5.99
N GLU A 316 -4.23 2.66 5.98
CA GLU A 316 -4.80 4.01 5.86
C GLU A 316 -4.48 4.89 7.08
N VAL A 317 -4.54 4.33 8.29
CA VAL A 317 -4.11 5.03 9.51
C VAL A 317 -2.66 5.49 9.41
N SER A 318 -1.80 4.66 8.83
CA SER A 318 -0.37 4.95 8.66
C SER A 318 -0.14 6.00 7.58
N LEU A 319 -0.90 5.98 6.47
CA LEU A 319 -0.87 7.01 5.43
C LEU A 319 -1.30 8.38 5.97
N VAL A 320 -2.40 8.42 6.75
CA VAL A 320 -2.89 9.66 7.36
C VAL A 320 -1.87 10.23 8.36
N GLU A 321 -1.26 9.40 9.21
CA GLU A 321 -0.18 9.86 10.08
C GLU A 321 1.07 10.29 9.30
N GLY A 322 1.38 9.65 8.17
CA GLY A 322 2.44 10.04 7.26
C GLY A 322 2.30 11.47 6.71
N VAL A 323 1.08 12.02 6.69
CA VAL A 323 0.82 13.41 6.32
C VAL A 323 0.68 14.31 7.55
N LEU A 324 -0.01 13.84 8.59
CA LEU A 324 -0.24 14.63 9.81
C LEU A 324 1.03 14.88 10.60
N THR A 325 1.96 13.93 10.69
CA THR A 325 3.21 14.09 11.45
C THR A 325 4.08 15.24 10.91
N PRO A 326 4.44 15.28 9.61
CA PRO A 326 5.19 16.42 9.07
C PRO A 326 4.49 17.77 9.26
N ILE A 327 3.16 17.83 9.15
CA ILE A 327 2.39 19.06 9.38
C ILE A 327 2.48 19.49 10.85
N LYS A 328 2.36 18.55 11.79
CA LYS A 328 2.53 18.82 13.23
C LYS A 328 3.96 19.29 13.53
N ASP A 329 4.96 18.74 12.86
CA ASP A 329 6.37 19.09 13.09
C ASP A 329 6.73 20.49 12.56
N GLU A 330 6.19 20.87 11.40
CA GLU A 330 6.45 22.17 10.78
C GLU A 330 5.64 23.31 11.43
N PHE A 331 4.41 23.03 11.89
CA PHE A 331 3.49 24.04 12.42
C PHE A 331 3.19 23.83 13.92
N PRO A 332 3.81 24.59 14.83
CA PRO A 332 3.58 24.46 16.28
C PRO A 332 2.13 24.67 16.72
N ALA A 333 1.35 25.46 15.96
CA ALA A 333 -0.08 25.68 16.23
C ALA A 333 -0.89 24.37 16.12
N CYS A 334 -0.51 23.48 15.20
CA CYS A 334 -1.15 22.19 14.96
C CYS A 334 -0.89 21.19 16.11
N GLN A 335 0.20 21.36 16.87
CA GLN A 335 0.53 20.50 18.01
C GLN A 335 -0.36 20.74 19.23
N ARG A 336 -0.96 21.93 19.38
CA ARG A 336 -1.76 22.29 20.58
C ARG A 336 -3.06 21.50 20.70
N HIS A 337 -3.68 21.14 19.58
CA HIS A 337 -4.97 20.45 19.53
C HIS A 337 -4.94 19.27 18.53
N PRO A 338 -4.17 18.21 18.80
CA PRO A 338 -3.94 17.13 17.84
C PRO A 338 -5.22 16.38 17.46
N THR A 339 -6.17 16.25 18.39
CA THR A 339 -7.46 15.61 18.13
C THR A 339 -8.34 16.44 17.20
N ARG A 340 -8.43 17.76 17.41
CA ARG A 340 -9.20 18.66 16.51
C ARG A 340 -8.58 18.69 15.12
N LEU A 341 -7.25 18.66 15.03
CA LEU A 341 -6.54 18.56 13.77
C LEU A 341 -6.90 17.26 13.04
N ALA A 342 -6.86 16.10 13.72
CA ALA A 342 -7.20 14.82 13.09
C ALA A 342 -8.63 14.81 12.51
N PHE A 343 -9.64 15.27 13.27
CA PHE A 343 -11.02 15.33 12.78
C PHE A 343 -11.21 16.30 11.62
N THR A 344 -10.65 17.51 11.71
CA THR A 344 -10.72 18.50 10.62
C THR A 344 -10.05 17.99 9.36
N PHE A 345 -8.91 17.30 9.51
CA PHE A 345 -8.18 16.70 8.40
C PHE A 345 -8.98 15.56 7.74
N CYS A 346 -9.52 14.62 8.51
CA CYS A 346 -10.38 13.55 7.99
C CYS A 346 -11.63 14.11 7.30
N ALA A 347 -12.21 15.21 7.81
CA ALA A 347 -13.33 15.88 7.17
C ALA A 347 -12.94 16.48 5.81
N VAL A 348 -11.79 17.16 5.71
CA VAL A 348 -11.27 17.67 4.44
C VAL A 348 -11.06 16.54 3.43
N TYR A 349 -10.47 15.43 3.87
CA TYR A 349 -10.30 14.24 3.02
C TYR A 349 -11.62 13.68 2.52
N PHE A 350 -12.62 13.54 3.40
CA PHE A 350 -13.95 13.09 3.02
C PHE A 350 -14.53 13.91 1.86
N PHE A 351 -14.45 15.25 1.94
CA PHE A 351 -14.92 16.13 0.87
C PHE A 351 -14.12 16.00 -0.43
N LEU A 352 -12.80 15.79 -0.33
CA LEU A 352 -11.95 15.59 -1.51
C LEU A 352 -12.14 14.21 -2.16
N CYS A 353 -12.60 13.21 -1.40
CA CYS A 353 -12.93 11.89 -1.91
C CYS A 353 -14.28 11.83 -2.67
N LEU A 354 -15.15 12.86 -2.54
CA LEU A 354 -16.49 12.84 -3.14
C LEU A 354 -16.54 12.53 -4.64
N PRO A 355 -15.63 13.02 -5.51
CA PRO A 355 -15.64 12.64 -6.93
C PRO A 355 -15.51 11.12 -7.15
N MET A 356 -14.81 10.41 -6.26
CA MET A 356 -14.64 8.94 -6.33
C MET A 356 -15.84 8.17 -5.74
N ALA A 357 -16.77 8.84 -5.05
CA ALA A 357 -18.04 8.26 -4.59
C ALA A 357 -19.17 8.43 -5.62
N THR A 358 -18.87 8.95 -6.81
CA THR A 358 -19.82 9.03 -7.94
C THR A 358 -19.84 7.72 -8.74
N LYS A 359 -20.83 7.58 -9.63
CA LYS A 359 -20.94 6.45 -10.57
C LYS A 359 -19.71 6.31 -11.49
N GLY A 360 -19.06 7.41 -11.86
CA GLY A 360 -17.78 7.42 -12.58
C GLY A 360 -16.55 7.37 -11.67
N GLY A 361 -16.74 7.21 -10.37
CA GLY A 361 -15.68 7.32 -9.36
C GLY A 361 -14.57 6.29 -9.51
N MET A 362 -14.89 5.09 -10.00
CA MET A 362 -13.90 4.04 -10.28
C MET A 362 -12.88 4.47 -11.35
N TYR A 363 -13.30 5.28 -12.33
CA TYR A 363 -12.38 5.81 -13.35
C TYR A 363 -11.39 6.82 -12.75
N VAL A 364 -11.89 7.68 -11.86
CA VAL A 364 -11.05 8.64 -11.12
C VAL A 364 -10.07 7.90 -10.21
N LEU A 365 -10.55 6.88 -9.50
CA LEU A 365 -9.73 6.03 -8.64
C LEU A 365 -8.61 5.34 -9.42
N ASN A 366 -8.94 4.68 -10.52
CA ASN A 366 -7.96 3.98 -11.37
C ASN A 366 -6.92 4.94 -11.97
N PHE A 367 -7.32 6.16 -12.32
CA PHE A 367 -6.40 7.22 -12.75
C PHE A 367 -5.42 7.61 -11.63
N LEU A 368 -5.93 7.90 -10.42
CA LEU A 368 -5.10 8.30 -9.29
C LEU A 368 -4.14 7.18 -8.86
N ASP A 369 -4.61 5.94 -8.79
CA ASP A 369 -3.78 4.78 -8.43
C ASP A 369 -2.62 4.58 -9.41
N THR A 370 -2.92 4.64 -10.72
CA THR A 370 -1.89 4.45 -11.76
C THR A 370 -0.81 5.53 -11.72
N TYR A 371 -1.20 6.80 -11.59
CA TYR A 371 -0.24 7.91 -11.73
C TYR A 371 0.37 8.36 -10.41
N ILE A 372 -0.39 8.38 -9.30
CA ILE A 372 0.11 8.75 -7.97
C ILE A 372 0.80 7.56 -7.33
N GLY A 373 0.09 6.45 -7.19
CA GLY A 373 0.63 5.22 -6.62
C GLY A 373 1.79 4.71 -7.47
N GLY A 374 1.63 4.65 -8.79
CA GLY A 374 2.65 4.15 -9.71
C GLY A 374 3.72 5.19 -10.05
N VAL A 375 3.49 5.98 -11.10
CA VAL A 375 4.53 6.79 -11.77
C VAL A 375 5.22 7.79 -10.83
N LEU A 376 4.44 8.58 -10.07
CA LEU A 376 4.97 9.59 -9.16
C LEU A 376 5.83 9.00 -8.05
N LEU A 377 5.45 7.83 -7.53
CA LEU A 377 6.17 7.17 -6.44
C LEU A 377 7.57 6.71 -6.89
N PHE A 378 7.71 6.11 -8.07
CA PHE A 378 9.02 5.67 -8.57
C PHE A 378 9.96 6.84 -8.88
N LEU A 379 9.45 7.91 -9.49
CA LEU A 379 10.25 9.10 -9.74
C LEU A 379 10.74 9.72 -8.43
N LEU A 380 9.90 9.72 -7.41
CA LEU A 380 10.24 10.24 -6.08
C LEU A 380 11.30 9.36 -5.40
N ALA A 381 11.17 8.04 -5.49
CA ALA A 381 12.17 7.09 -5.00
C ALA A 381 13.53 7.27 -5.69
N LEU A 382 13.53 7.56 -6.99
CA LEU A 382 14.75 7.86 -7.74
C LEU A 382 15.40 9.15 -7.23
N CYS A 383 14.64 10.23 -7.05
CA CYS A 383 15.15 11.47 -6.49
C CYS A 383 15.73 11.28 -5.08
N GLU A 384 15.07 10.49 -4.24
CA GLU A 384 15.53 10.16 -2.89
C GLU A 384 16.86 9.38 -2.90
N ALA A 385 16.94 8.33 -3.72
CA ALA A 385 18.15 7.53 -3.87
C ALA A 385 19.32 8.35 -4.42
N VAL A 386 19.08 9.21 -5.41
CA VAL A 386 20.10 10.11 -5.98
C VAL A 386 20.54 11.16 -4.95
N SER A 387 19.60 11.74 -4.20
CA SER A 387 19.92 12.72 -3.15
C SER A 387 20.80 12.09 -2.05
N LEU A 388 20.47 10.89 -1.59
CA LEU A 388 21.27 10.20 -0.58
C LEU A 388 22.65 9.77 -1.11
N SER A 389 22.70 9.23 -2.32
CA SER A 389 23.94 8.68 -2.90
C SER A 389 24.94 9.75 -3.34
N LEU A 390 24.48 10.83 -3.98
CA LEU A 390 25.33 11.85 -4.57
C LEU A 390 25.41 13.16 -3.77
N VAL A 391 24.32 13.59 -3.11
CA VAL A 391 24.27 14.90 -2.43
C VAL A 391 24.69 14.78 -0.98
N TYR A 392 23.98 13.98 -0.18
CA TYR A 392 24.31 13.80 1.24
C TYR A 392 25.56 12.92 1.44
N GLY A 393 25.70 11.89 0.60
CA GLY A 393 26.84 10.99 0.57
C GLY A 393 26.65 9.76 1.47
N VAL A 394 26.79 8.58 0.87
CA VAL A 394 26.60 7.28 1.54
C VAL A 394 27.53 7.09 2.75
N ASN A 395 28.77 7.59 2.67
CA ASN A 395 29.72 7.46 3.77
C ASN A 395 29.27 8.26 4.99
N ARG A 396 28.77 9.49 4.79
CA ARG A 396 28.24 10.32 5.86
C ARG A 396 27.00 9.68 6.48
N PHE A 397 26.07 9.21 5.64
CA PHE A 397 24.88 8.52 6.11
C PHE A 397 25.20 7.26 6.91
N ALA A 398 26.21 6.50 6.49
CA ALA A 398 26.67 5.34 7.25
C ALA A 398 27.23 5.70 8.63
N LEU A 399 27.85 6.87 8.78
CA LEU A 399 28.30 7.38 10.08
C LEU A 399 27.13 7.75 10.98
N ASP A 400 26.09 8.38 10.43
CA ASP A 400 24.87 8.68 11.18
C ASP A 400 24.21 7.39 11.69
N CYS A 401 24.10 6.37 10.82
CA CYS A 401 23.60 5.06 11.20
C CYS A 401 24.48 4.38 12.26
N GLU A 402 25.80 4.47 12.13
CA GLU A 402 26.74 3.91 13.13
C GLU A 402 26.60 4.62 14.47
N PHE A 403 26.42 5.95 14.47
CA PHE A 403 26.16 6.68 15.69
C PHE A 403 24.84 6.27 16.33
N MET A 404 23.78 6.05 15.54
CA MET A 404 22.46 5.65 16.06
C MET A 404 22.43 4.21 16.58
N MET A 405 22.96 3.25 15.81
CA MET A 405 22.86 1.81 16.11
C MET A 405 24.08 1.24 16.85
N GLU A 406 25.08 2.09 17.14
CA GLU A 406 26.36 1.72 17.74
C GLU A 406 27.16 0.66 16.95
N SER A 407 26.73 0.41 15.71
CA SER A 407 27.32 -0.58 14.80
C SER A 407 27.25 -0.06 13.36
N PRO A 408 28.34 -0.18 12.58
CA PRO A 408 28.35 0.33 11.22
C PRO A 408 27.48 -0.54 10.31
N PRO A 409 26.76 0.06 9.33
CA PRO A 409 26.02 -0.73 8.36
C PRO A 409 26.98 -1.55 7.50
N GLY A 410 26.54 -2.78 7.14
CA GLY A 410 27.35 -3.69 6.33
C GLY A 410 27.73 -3.13 4.96
N ASN A 411 28.85 -3.59 4.41
CA ASN A 411 29.35 -3.10 3.11
C ASN A 411 28.38 -3.35 1.95
N LEU A 412 27.60 -4.44 2.01
CA LEU A 412 26.56 -4.71 1.02
C LEU A 412 25.48 -3.62 1.02
N ILE A 413 25.04 -3.18 2.20
CA ILE A 413 24.03 -2.11 2.33
C ILE A 413 24.57 -0.80 1.76
N LYS A 414 25.83 -0.46 2.06
CA LYS A 414 26.51 0.71 1.48
C LYS A 414 26.60 0.61 -0.05
N LEU A 415 26.91 -0.56 -0.59
CA LEU A 415 26.93 -0.80 -2.05
C LEU A 415 25.54 -0.63 -2.67
N CYS A 416 24.50 -1.12 -1.99
CA CYS A 416 23.12 -0.95 -2.40
C CYS A 416 22.75 0.52 -2.51
N TRP A 417 22.98 1.30 -1.44
CA TRP A 417 22.68 2.74 -1.42
C TRP A 417 23.47 3.53 -2.47
N LYS A 418 24.74 3.18 -2.69
CA LYS A 418 25.61 3.95 -3.59
C LYS A 418 25.33 3.68 -5.07
N PHE A 419 25.10 2.43 -5.45
CA PHE A 419 25.04 2.03 -6.86
C PHE A 419 23.81 1.20 -7.20
N LEU A 420 23.51 0.12 -6.48
CA LEU A 420 22.47 -0.83 -6.93
C LEU A 420 21.07 -0.19 -6.92
N CYS A 421 20.69 0.53 -5.87
CA CYS A 421 19.37 1.16 -5.77
C CYS A 421 19.18 2.25 -6.84
N PRO A 422 20.07 3.25 -7.00
CA PRO A 422 19.93 4.25 -8.06
C PRO A 422 19.88 3.63 -9.46
N ILE A 423 20.75 2.66 -9.77
CA ILE A 423 20.81 2.01 -11.09
C ILE A 423 19.52 1.21 -11.35
N ALA A 424 19.06 0.42 -10.38
CA ALA A 424 17.83 -0.35 -10.52
C ALA A 424 16.62 0.57 -10.76
N LEU A 425 16.51 1.68 -10.01
CA LEU A 425 15.44 2.66 -10.19
C LEU A 425 15.45 3.32 -11.56
N VAL A 426 16.63 3.66 -12.10
CA VAL A 426 16.76 4.19 -13.47
C VAL A 426 16.30 3.15 -14.50
N ILE A 427 16.68 1.88 -14.34
CA ILE A 427 16.29 0.79 -15.25
C ILE A 427 14.77 0.58 -15.21
N ILE A 428 14.17 0.52 -14.02
CA ILE A 428 12.72 0.34 -13.85
C ILE A 428 11.96 1.50 -14.50
N PHE A 429 12.42 2.73 -14.27
CA PHE A 429 11.79 3.91 -14.85
C PHE A 429 11.91 3.92 -16.38
N ALA A 430 13.08 3.60 -16.93
CA ALA A 430 13.30 3.53 -18.37
C ALA A 430 12.44 2.42 -19.03
N ALA A 431 12.35 1.25 -18.38
CA ALA A 431 11.50 0.14 -18.83
C ALA A 431 10.02 0.54 -18.84
N GLY A 432 9.54 1.18 -17.75
CA GLY A 432 8.17 1.68 -17.65
C GLY A 432 7.85 2.74 -18.71
N ALA A 433 8.78 3.67 -18.98
CA ALA A 433 8.62 4.66 -20.04
C ALA A 433 8.56 4.03 -21.44
N SER A 434 9.35 2.98 -21.69
CA SER A 434 9.36 2.28 -22.98
C SER A 434 8.10 1.45 -23.24
N SER A 435 7.45 0.98 -22.18
CA SER A 435 6.24 0.16 -22.24
C SER A 435 4.97 0.97 -21.98
N TYR A 436 4.98 2.27 -22.28
CA TYR A 436 3.82 3.14 -22.06
C TYR A 436 2.66 2.75 -22.98
N GLU A 437 1.58 2.29 -22.36
CA GLU A 437 0.29 2.06 -23.00
C GLU A 437 -0.73 3.07 -22.47
N ARG A 438 -1.78 3.36 -23.26
CA ARG A 438 -2.86 4.23 -22.79
C ARG A 438 -3.55 3.58 -21.61
N LEU A 439 -3.93 4.39 -20.62
CA LEU A 439 -4.70 3.91 -19.47
C LEU A 439 -6.02 3.30 -19.96
N THR A 440 -6.35 2.13 -19.44
CA THR A 440 -7.60 1.41 -19.71
C THR A 440 -8.22 0.93 -18.41
N PHE A 441 -9.54 0.81 -18.38
CA PHE A 441 -10.27 0.14 -17.30
C PHE A 441 -11.28 -0.81 -17.91
N GLY A 442 -11.02 -2.12 -17.82
CA GLY A 442 -11.76 -3.13 -18.58
C GLY A 442 -11.69 -2.84 -20.08
N THR A 443 -12.85 -2.66 -20.72
CA THR A 443 -12.96 -2.33 -22.15
C THR A 443 -12.90 -0.83 -22.45
N TYR A 444 -12.93 0.02 -21.43
CA TYR A 444 -12.90 1.48 -21.61
C TYR A 444 -11.47 1.98 -21.77
N VAL A 445 -11.23 2.75 -22.83
CA VAL A 445 -9.95 3.41 -23.10
C VAL A 445 -10.09 4.89 -22.76
N TYR A 446 -9.19 5.40 -21.93
CA TYR A 446 -9.28 6.79 -21.47
C TYR A 446 -9.00 7.77 -22.61
N PRO A 447 -9.71 8.91 -22.64
CA PRO A 447 -9.52 9.96 -23.64
C PRO A 447 -8.15 10.62 -23.50
N SER A 448 -7.61 11.18 -24.59
CA SER A 448 -6.24 11.71 -24.62
C SER A 448 -5.99 12.90 -23.67
N TRP A 449 -7.04 13.63 -23.28
CA TRP A 449 -6.89 14.72 -22.30
C TRP A 449 -6.49 14.22 -20.91
N ILE A 450 -6.80 12.96 -20.57
CA ILE A 450 -6.38 12.32 -19.31
C ILE A 450 -4.87 12.14 -19.27
N SER A 451 -4.25 11.78 -20.40
CA SER A 451 -2.79 11.72 -20.51
C SER A 451 -2.14 13.09 -20.29
N ILE A 452 -2.75 14.17 -20.81
CA ILE A 452 -2.26 15.54 -20.58
C ILE A 452 -2.39 15.90 -19.11
N LEU A 453 -3.54 15.61 -18.48
CA LEU A 453 -3.77 15.83 -17.06
C LEU A 453 -2.74 15.08 -16.20
N ALA A 454 -2.40 13.84 -16.56
CA ALA A 454 -1.37 13.08 -15.88
C ALA A 454 0.01 13.75 -15.94
N VAL A 455 0.42 14.22 -17.13
CA VAL A 455 1.70 14.93 -17.29
C VAL A 455 1.72 16.23 -16.49
N VAL A 456 0.62 16.99 -16.50
CA VAL A 456 0.49 18.22 -15.72
C VAL A 456 0.58 17.93 -14.22
N MET A 457 -0.11 16.89 -13.74
CA MET A 457 -0.03 16.46 -12.34
C MET A 457 1.40 16.10 -11.96
N VAL A 458 2.10 15.31 -12.78
CA VAL A 458 3.50 14.96 -12.55
C VAL A 458 4.37 16.21 -12.49
N ALA A 459 4.22 17.12 -13.45
CA ALA A 459 4.97 18.38 -13.48
C ALA A 459 4.72 19.25 -12.24
N VAL A 460 3.47 19.37 -11.79
CA VAL A 460 3.08 20.18 -10.62
C VAL A 460 3.65 19.62 -9.32
N VAL A 461 3.75 18.31 -9.18
CA VAL A 461 4.38 17.68 -8.00
C VAL A 461 5.90 17.84 -8.07
N PHE A 462 6.50 17.59 -9.23
CA PHE A 462 7.95 17.61 -9.38
C PHE A 462 8.55 19.02 -9.34
N GLN A 463 7.81 20.05 -9.77
CA GLN A 463 8.27 21.45 -9.64
C GLN A 463 8.46 21.90 -8.18
N MET A 464 7.88 21.19 -7.19
CA MET A 464 8.08 21.52 -5.78
C MET A 464 9.55 21.35 -5.37
N ILE A 465 10.26 20.38 -5.94
CA ILE A 465 11.68 20.13 -5.64
C ILE A 465 12.57 21.31 -6.10
N PRO A 466 12.59 21.71 -7.39
CA PRO A 466 13.42 22.82 -7.86
C PRO A 466 12.96 24.17 -7.29
N SER A 467 11.66 24.38 -7.03
CA SER A 467 11.19 25.65 -6.44
C SER A 467 11.68 25.83 -5.01
N LEU A 468 11.67 24.79 -4.18
CA LEU A 468 12.24 24.81 -2.83
C LEU A 468 13.77 24.93 -2.87
N ALA A 469 14.43 24.22 -3.78
CA ALA A 469 15.87 24.33 -3.99
C ALA A 469 16.28 25.76 -4.38
N LEU A 470 15.55 26.39 -5.30
CA LEU A 470 15.78 27.78 -5.72
C LEU A 470 15.55 28.76 -4.57
N ARG A 471 14.47 28.58 -3.79
CA ARG A 471 14.18 29.41 -2.62
C ARG A 471 15.29 29.33 -1.58
N HIS A 472 15.82 28.12 -1.32
CA HIS A 472 16.92 27.93 -0.39
C HIS A 472 18.23 28.53 -0.94
N PHE A 473 18.52 28.32 -2.23
CA PHE A 473 19.69 28.91 -2.89
C PHE A 473 19.71 30.44 -2.82
N ILE A 474 18.57 31.09 -3.02
CA ILE A 474 18.44 32.56 -2.90
C ILE A 474 18.69 33.01 -1.46
N ARG A 475 18.16 32.28 -0.45
CA ARG A 475 18.36 32.59 0.97
C ARG A 475 19.80 32.39 1.43
N SER A 476 20.51 31.41 0.88
CA SER A 476 21.91 31.13 1.19
C SER A 476 22.91 32.04 0.44
N GLY A 477 22.47 33.24 0.05
CA GLY A 477 23.32 34.22 -0.64
C GLY A 477 23.84 33.77 -2.01
N LYS A 478 23.15 32.82 -2.67
CA LYS A 478 23.57 32.21 -3.95
C LYS A 478 24.87 31.38 -3.87
N ASN A 479 25.26 30.93 -2.68
CA ASN A 479 26.43 30.06 -2.50
C ASN A 479 26.03 28.58 -2.66
N PHE A 480 26.35 27.98 -3.81
CA PHE A 480 25.98 26.59 -4.12
C PHE A 480 26.56 25.57 -3.12
N ARG A 481 27.84 25.73 -2.72
CA ARG A 481 28.48 24.85 -1.72
C ARG A 481 27.84 24.95 -0.34
N GLN A 482 27.33 26.13 0.04
CA GLN A 482 26.69 26.33 1.34
C GLN A 482 25.27 25.74 1.33
N ALA A 483 24.56 25.84 0.20
CA ALA A 483 23.22 25.26 0.04
C ALA A 483 23.19 23.73 0.07
N LEU A 484 24.33 23.06 -0.23
CA LEU A 484 24.46 21.60 -0.17
C LEU A 484 24.95 21.10 1.20
N LYS A 485 25.36 21.99 2.11
CA LYS A 485 25.70 21.59 3.48
C LYS A 485 24.40 21.40 4.28
N PRO A 486 24.35 20.42 5.20
CA PRO A 486 23.23 20.31 6.10
C PRO A 486 23.12 21.56 6.96
N LEU A 487 21.89 21.88 7.37
CA LEU A 487 21.62 23.02 8.22
C LEU A 487 22.35 22.88 9.56
N ASP A 488 22.64 24.01 10.20
CA ASP A 488 23.21 24.01 11.54
C ASP A 488 22.32 23.31 12.54
N THR A 489 21.01 23.20 12.31
CA THR A 489 20.09 22.45 13.17
C THR A 489 20.14 20.93 12.97
N TRP A 490 20.82 20.42 11.94
CA TRP A 490 20.92 18.99 11.65
C TRP A 490 21.65 18.24 12.77
N GLY A 491 21.08 17.11 13.20
CA GLY A 491 21.61 16.28 14.29
C GLY A 491 20.54 15.93 15.33
N PRO A 492 20.93 15.24 16.41
CA PRO A 492 20.03 14.89 17.50
C PRO A 492 19.36 16.13 18.10
N LYS A 493 18.06 16.03 18.42
CA LYS A 493 17.30 17.09 19.09
C LYS A 493 17.73 17.27 20.55
N ASP A 494 18.15 16.19 21.19
CA ASP A 494 18.67 16.21 22.56
C ASP A 494 20.06 16.89 22.60
N PRO A 495 20.23 17.98 23.39
CA PRO A 495 21.50 18.68 23.50
C PRO A 495 22.70 17.79 23.89
N GLU A 496 22.49 16.80 24.75
CA GLU A 496 23.58 15.97 25.25
C GLU A 496 24.04 14.95 24.19
N LEU A 497 23.09 14.33 23.48
CA LEU A 497 23.40 13.47 22.34
C LEU A 497 24.02 14.27 21.19
N ARG A 498 23.60 15.51 21.00
CA ARG A 498 24.11 16.39 19.96
C ARG A 498 25.59 16.70 20.17
N LEU A 499 26.02 17.00 21.39
CA LEU A 499 27.44 17.18 21.72
C LEU A 499 28.27 15.92 21.41
N LYS A 500 27.74 14.74 21.76
CA LYS A 500 28.40 13.45 21.46
C LYS A 500 28.47 13.19 19.96
N TYR A 501 27.42 13.53 19.21
CA TYR A 501 27.37 13.42 17.75
C TYR A 501 28.38 14.36 17.07
N ASP A 502 28.44 15.62 17.50
CA ASP A 502 29.36 16.61 16.92
C ASP A 502 30.83 16.20 17.14
N ALA A 503 31.16 15.68 18.33
CA ALA A 503 32.49 15.13 18.62
C ALA A 503 32.81 13.91 17.72
N PHE A 504 31.88 12.96 17.61
CA PHE A 504 32.01 11.77 16.77
C PHE A 504 32.21 12.11 15.29
N MET A 505 31.50 13.10 14.78
CA MET A 505 31.63 13.56 13.39
C MET A 505 32.93 14.33 13.17
N ALA A 506 33.39 15.11 14.15
CA ALA A 506 34.67 15.82 14.09
C ALA A 506 35.87 14.86 14.00
N GLU A 507 35.88 13.80 14.82
CA GLU A 507 36.93 12.76 14.79
C GLU A 507 37.07 12.10 13.42
N ARG A 508 35.97 12.03 12.65
CA ARG A 508 35.89 11.35 11.36
C ARG A 508 36.01 12.29 10.17
N GLY A 509 36.39 13.56 10.41
CA GLY A 509 36.66 14.55 9.38
C GLY A 509 35.42 15.25 8.80
N TYR A 510 34.26 15.13 9.45
CA TYR A 510 33.00 15.77 9.05
C TYR A 510 32.59 16.94 9.95
N GLY A 511 33.33 17.22 11.03
CA GLY A 511 33.12 18.38 11.89
C GLY A 511 33.60 19.69 11.26
N PRO A 512 33.18 20.85 11.81
CA PRO A 512 33.73 22.14 11.39
C PRO A 512 35.26 22.10 11.55
N GLN A 513 35.99 22.32 10.46
CA GLN A 513 37.44 22.43 10.51
C GLN A 513 37.77 23.55 11.49
N SER A 514 38.48 23.21 12.58
CA SER A 514 39.05 24.17 13.51
C SER A 514 40.11 25.00 12.78
N GLY A 515 39.66 26.04 12.07
CA GLY A 515 40.51 26.84 11.18
C GLY A 515 39.96 28.20 10.74
N GLU A 516 38.71 28.56 11.03
CA GLU A 516 38.18 29.91 10.81
C GLU A 516 37.41 30.38 12.05
N LYS A 517 38.12 30.60 13.15
CA LYS A 517 37.73 31.66 14.09
C LYS A 517 38.56 32.88 13.71
N GLU A 518 37.91 33.88 13.12
CA GLU A 518 38.45 35.23 13.07
C GLU A 518 38.86 35.64 14.50
N PRO A 519 40.03 36.27 14.69
CA PRO A 519 40.45 36.70 16.01
C PRO A 519 39.54 37.85 16.46
N ALA A 520 38.71 37.58 17.47
CA ALA A 520 38.05 38.62 18.24
C ALA A 520 39.14 39.46 18.95
N GLY A 521 39.50 40.58 18.34
CA GLY A 521 40.40 41.57 18.91
C GLY A 521 39.69 42.41 19.98
N GLY A 522 40.36 42.54 21.14
CA GLY A 522 40.23 43.64 22.13
C GLY A 522 38.88 43.73 22.85
N SER A 523 38.77 43.86 24.16
CA SER A 523 39.69 44.44 25.13
C SER A 523 39.27 43.95 26.53
N ALA A 524 40.25 43.48 27.30
CA ALA A 524 40.09 43.16 28.71
C ALA A 524 39.98 44.45 29.53
N GLU A 525 38.93 44.58 30.33
CA GLU A 525 38.84 45.55 31.42
C GLU A 525 38.77 44.81 32.76
N LYS A 526 39.72 45.13 33.64
CA LYS A 526 39.87 44.57 35.00
C LYS A 526 38.79 45.12 35.95
N PRO A 527 38.35 44.36 36.98
CA PRO A 527 37.50 44.90 38.03
C PRO A 527 38.32 45.55 39.16
N SER A 528 37.76 46.58 39.81
CA SER A 528 38.25 47.22 41.04
C SER A 528 37.06 47.69 41.90
N PRO A 529 37.22 47.88 43.24
CA PRO A 529 36.25 47.39 44.24
C PRO A 529 35.42 48.45 45.01
N GLY A 530 34.38 47.98 45.75
CA GLY A 530 33.67 48.66 46.86
C GLY A 530 32.31 49.30 46.49
N LEU A 531 31.26 49.41 47.33
CA LEU A 531 30.91 48.95 48.69
C LEU A 531 29.43 49.36 48.96
N SER A 532 28.79 48.81 50.01
CA SER A 532 27.45 49.11 50.59
C SER A 532 26.21 48.55 49.86
N GLU A 533 25.17 47.96 50.45
CA GLU A 533 24.78 47.62 51.84
C GLU A 533 23.60 46.61 51.76
N THR A 534 23.57 45.61 52.65
CA THR A 534 22.45 44.69 52.98
C THR A 534 21.63 45.28 54.14
N PRO A 535 20.34 44.92 54.42
CA PRO A 535 19.93 43.59 54.95
C PRO A 535 18.56 43.11 54.34
N GLU A 536 18.02 41.90 54.50
CA GLU A 536 18.04 40.90 55.56
C GLU A 536 17.42 39.57 55.03
N SER A 537 17.79 38.46 55.69
CA SER A 537 17.55 37.02 55.43
C SER A 537 16.13 36.52 55.86
N PRO A 538 15.72 35.21 55.85
CA PRO A 538 16.54 34.00 55.97
C PRO A 538 16.19 32.73 55.16
N VAL A 539 17.18 31.83 55.23
CA VAL A 539 17.39 30.47 54.71
C VAL A 539 16.60 29.41 55.49
N GLN A 540 16.21 28.30 54.84
CA GLN A 540 16.29 26.95 55.45
C GLN A 540 16.38 25.81 54.40
N ASN A 541 17.35 24.92 54.63
CA ASN A 541 17.66 23.63 53.96
C ASN A 541 16.46 22.63 54.02
N VAL A 542 16.40 21.54 53.23
CA VAL A 542 17.00 20.21 53.55
C VAL A 542 16.72 19.21 52.41
N GLY A 543 17.75 18.45 51.98
CA GLY A 543 17.80 16.98 52.00
C GLY A 543 17.25 16.14 50.82
N GLU A 544 18.17 15.39 50.19
CA GLU A 544 17.96 14.22 49.34
C GLU A 544 17.20 13.06 50.05
N VAL A 545 16.36 12.30 49.31
CA VAL A 545 16.01 10.90 49.62
C VAL A 545 15.74 10.11 48.33
N GLN A 546 16.47 8.99 48.14
CA GLN A 546 16.24 7.93 47.14
C GLN A 546 15.02 7.04 47.50
N PRO A 547 14.33 6.39 46.54
CA PRO A 547 13.38 5.33 46.87
C PRO A 547 14.05 3.94 46.85
N LYS A 548 13.99 3.25 47.99
CA LYS A 548 14.33 1.84 48.17
C LYS A 548 13.06 0.98 47.98
N ILE A 549 13.22 -0.11 47.23
CA ILE A 549 12.24 -1.17 46.98
C ILE A 549 12.25 -2.13 48.18
N GLU A 550 11.08 -2.44 48.74
CA GLU A 550 10.87 -3.63 49.58
C GLU A 550 9.40 -4.07 49.54
N SER A 551 9.19 -5.35 49.20
CA SER A 551 7.91 -6.07 49.35
C SER A 551 7.65 -6.44 50.82
N PRO A 552 6.40 -6.80 51.17
CA PRO A 552 6.22 -8.18 51.63
C PRO A 552 4.90 -8.85 51.19
N ALA A 553 4.91 -10.17 51.38
CA ALA A 553 3.88 -11.15 51.04
C ALA A 553 2.72 -11.26 52.05
N SER A 554 1.65 -11.92 51.57
CA SER A 554 0.67 -12.79 52.25
C SER A 554 0.00 -12.37 53.57
N GLU A 555 -1.34 -12.27 53.57
CA GLU A 555 -2.24 -13.17 54.32
C GLU A 555 -3.74 -12.88 54.04
N THR A 556 -4.45 -13.95 53.62
CA THR A 556 -5.82 -14.40 53.95
C THR A 556 -7.01 -13.43 54.20
N GLY A 557 -8.15 -13.76 53.56
CA GLY A 557 -9.44 -13.84 54.28
C GLY A 557 -10.68 -13.13 53.69
N LYS A 558 -11.30 -13.68 52.65
CA LYS A 558 -12.72 -14.13 52.60
C LYS A 558 -13.14 -14.53 51.19
#